data_AF-A0AAW6EZC2-F1
#
_entry.id   AF-A0AAW6EZC2-F1
#
_cell.length_a   1.000
_cell.length_b   1.000
_cell.length_c   1.000
_cell.angle_alpha   90.00
_cell.angle_beta   90.00
_cell.angle_gamma   90.00
#
_symmetry.space_group_name_H-M   'P 1'
#
loop_
_entity.id
_entity.type
_entity.pdbx_description
1 polymer ?
#
loop_
_entity_poly.entity_id
_entity_poly.type
_entity_poly.pdbx_seq_one_letter_code
_entity_poly.pdbx_strand_id
1 'polypeptide(L)'
;MHTKLQDEINYVTKGVIVYDLIAIILLLITSTFSKEMLLGLIFGTIIAVLNFRLLAITIEKSVTMPVSKAQIYSAGQYLLRMTVTGVVLFVSVKAPYIHVLGVAIGLLSPKFVILTKTFLIDKLKRKEA
;
A
#
# COMPACT_ATOMS: atom_id res chain seq x y z
N MET A 1 -18.13 -5.72 -12.40
CA MET A 1 -16.92 -4.95 -12.06
C MET A 1 -16.61 -4.99 -10.56
N HIS A 2 -17.59 -4.85 -9.68
CA HIS A 2 -17.39 -4.93 -8.21
C HIS A 2 -16.69 -6.20 -7.71
N THR A 3 -17.04 -7.38 -8.21
CA THR A 3 -16.47 -8.66 -7.75
C THR A 3 -14.98 -8.76 -8.05
N LYS A 4 -14.56 -8.49 -9.29
CA LYS A 4 -13.14 -8.48 -9.69
C LYS A 4 -12.31 -7.49 -8.87
N LEU A 5 -12.85 -6.31 -8.56
CA LEU A 5 -12.14 -5.31 -7.76
C LEU A 5 -11.98 -5.75 -6.30
N GLN A 6 -13.00 -6.38 -5.72
CA GLN A 6 -12.93 -6.93 -4.37
C GLN A 6 -11.93 -8.08 -4.27
N ASP A 7 -11.85 -8.93 -5.30
CA ASP A 7 -10.85 -10.01 -5.37
C ASP A 7 -9.43 -9.45 -5.41
N GLU A 8 -9.19 -8.39 -6.19
CA GLU A 8 -7.90 -7.67 -6.21
C GLU A 8 -7.58 -7.06 -4.84
N ILE A 9 -8.56 -6.44 -4.18
CA ILE A 9 -8.36 -5.88 -2.84
C ILE A 9 -7.97 -6.95 -1.82
N ASN A 10 -8.70 -8.07 -1.83
CA ASN A 10 -8.42 -9.19 -0.94
C ASN A 10 -7.05 -9.82 -1.23
N TYR A 11 -6.68 -9.94 -2.50
CA TYR A 11 -5.37 -10.44 -2.90
C TYR A 11 -4.25 -9.52 -2.39
N VAL A 12 -4.35 -8.22 -2.64
CA VAL A 12 -3.34 -7.25 -2.19
C VAL A 12 -3.27 -7.21 -0.67
N THR A 13 -4.41 -7.22 0.02
CA THR A 13 -4.44 -7.24 1.49
C THR A 13 -3.76 -8.48 2.06
N LYS A 14 -4.05 -9.67 1.51
CA LYS A 14 -3.37 -10.92 1.91
C LYS A 14 -1.89 -10.91 1.57
N GLY A 15 -1.53 -10.42 0.38
CA GLY A 15 -0.13 -10.31 -0.06
C GLY A 15 0.67 -9.34 0.80
N VAL A 16 0.05 -8.26 1.28
CA VAL A 16 0.66 -7.30 2.21
C VAL A 16 0.99 -7.98 3.54
N ILE A 17 0.13 -8.84 4.07
CA ILE A 17 0.43 -9.62 5.28
C ILE A 17 1.65 -10.52 5.06
N VAL A 18 1.72 -11.21 3.90
CA VAL A 18 2.89 -12.05 3.57
C VAL A 18 4.15 -11.21 3.42
N TYR A 19 4.06 -10.05 2.76
CA TYR A 19 5.18 -9.11 2.63
C TYR A 19 5.68 -8.62 4.00
N ASP A 20 4.77 -8.25 4.89
CA ASP A 20 5.10 -7.80 6.24
C ASP A 20 5.77 -8.90 7.07
N LEU A 21 5.33 -10.16 6.95
CA LEU A 21 5.99 -11.30 7.59
C LEU A 21 7.42 -11.49 7.08
N ILE A 22 7.62 -11.40 5.76
CA ILE A 22 8.97 -11.48 5.15
C ILE A 22 9.84 -10.32 5.61
N ALA A 23 9.29 -9.11 5.63
CA ALA A 23 9.99 -7.92 6.11
C ALA A 23 10.43 -8.11 7.56
N ILE A 24 9.54 -8.55 8.46
CA ILE A 24 9.88 -8.83 9.87
C ILE A 24 11.01 -9.87 9.98
N ILE A 25 10.96 -10.95 9.20
CA ILE A 25 12.04 -11.96 9.18
C ILE A 25 13.37 -11.34 8.73
N LEU A 26 13.36 -10.50 7.69
CA LEU A 26 14.56 -9.80 7.20
C LEU A 26 15.14 -8.85 8.27
N LEU A 27 14.26 -8.17 9.01
CA LEU A 27 14.65 -7.26 10.10
C LEU A 27 15.25 -8.00 11.29
N LEU A 28 14.74 -9.19 11.62
CA LEU A 28 15.32 -10.06 12.63
C LEU A 28 16.74 -10.52 12.25
N ILE A 29 16.95 -10.89 10.98
CA ILE A 29 18.27 -11.32 10.48
C ILE A 29 19.29 -10.18 10.52
N THR A 30 18.86 -8.95 10.22
CA THR A 30 19.77 -7.79 10.16
C THR A 30 20.14 -7.21 11.53
N SER A 31 19.67 -7.77 12.65
CA SER A 31 19.88 -7.25 14.03
C SER A 31 19.49 -5.77 14.23
N THR A 32 18.79 -5.17 13.27
CA THR A 32 18.20 -3.82 13.35
C THR A 32 16.78 -3.86 13.89
N PHE A 33 16.33 -5.02 14.35
CA PHE A 33 15.00 -5.24 14.90
C PHE A 33 14.81 -4.47 16.20
N SER A 34 14.14 -3.32 16.10
CA SER A 34 13.71 -2.52 17.24
C SER A 34 12.19 -2.50 17.34
N LYS A 35 11.65 -2.27 18.55
CA LYS A 35 10.20 -2.19 18.77
C LYS A 35 9.59 -1.04 17.96
N GLU A 36 10.33 0.06 17.86
CA GLU A 36 9.97 1.27 17.11
C GLU A 36 9.87 0.99 15.61
N MET A 37 10.70 0.10 15.09
CA MET A 37 10.67 -0.30 13.69
C MET A 37 9.50 -1.21 13.36
N LEU A 38 9.16 -2.16 14.24
CA LEU A 38 7.95 -2.97 14.11
C LEU A 38 6.69 -2.10 14.17
N LEU A 39 6.62 -1.17 15.12
CA LEU A 39 5.50 -0.22 15.24
C LEU A 39 5.40 0.66 14.00
N GLY A 40 6.53 1.13 13.47
CA GLY A 40 6.57 1.87 12.22
C GLY A 40 6.06 1.05 11.04
N LEU A 41 6.48 -0.20 10.92
CA LEU A 41 6.02 -1.10 9.86
C LEU A 41 4.51 -1.31 9.93
N ILE A 42 3.97 -1.70 11.09
CA ILE A 42 2.53 -1.90 11.28
C ILE A 42 1.75 -0.61 10.98
N PHE A 43 2.22 0.53 11.50
CA PHE A 43 1.58 1.82 11.27
C PHE A 43 1.57 2.20 9.79
N GLY A 44 2.72 2.05 9.12
CA GLY A 44 2.85 2.29 7.67
C GLY A 44 1.93 1.39 6.86
N THR A 45 1.89 0.09 7.16
CA THR A 45 1.06 -0.90 6.48
C THR A 45 -0.42 -0.58 6.61
N ILE A 46 -0.92 -0.27 7.80
CA ILE A 46 -2.34 0.07 8.02
C ILE A 46 -2.73 1.25 7.12
N ILE A 47 -1.92 2.31 7.12
CA ILE A 47 -2.15 3.47 6.25
C ILE A 47 -2.08 3.10 4.77
N ALA A 48 -1.14 2.23 4.38
CA ALA A 48 -0.98 1.78 3.01
C ALA A 48 -2.23 1.05 2.50
N VAL A 49 -2.77 0.12 3.30
CA VAL A 49 -3.99 -0.64 2.98
C VAL A 49 -5.19 0.30 2.90
N LEU A 50 -5.31 1.27 3.81
CA LEU A 50 -6.36 2.29 3.76
C LEU A 50 -6.28 3.14 2.48
N ASN A 51 -5.09 3.63 2.13
CA ASN A 51 -4.86 4.41 0.90
C ASN A 51 -5.15 3.59 -0.36
N PHE A 52 -4.82 2.31 -0.35
CA PHE A 52 -5.12 1.38 -1.44
C PHE A 52 -6.62 1.10 -1.57
N ARG A 53 -7.33 0.91 -0.46
CA ARG A 53 -8.80 0.75 -0.47
C ARG A 53 -9.48 2.03 -0.95
N LEU A 54 -8.98 3.19 -0.52
CA LEU A 54 -9.45 4.49 -1.00
C LEU A 54 -9.25 4.64 -2.52
N LEU A 55 -8.14 4.12 -3.08
CA LEU A 55 -7.92 4.06 -4.52
C LEU A 55 -8.96 3.21 -5.23
N ALA A 56 -9.24 2.01 -4.73
CA ALA A 56 -10.26 1.15 -5.32
C ALA A 56 -11.65 1.83 -5.34
N ILE A 57 -12.06 2.45 -4.23
CA ILE A 57 -13.32 3.21 -4.15
C ILE A 57 -13.31 4.41 -5.10
N THR A 58 -12.16 5.08 -5.26
CA THR A 58 -12.02 6.21 -6.18
C THR A 58 -12.27 5.77 -7.61
N ILE A 59 -11.64 4.67 -8.03
CA ILE A 59 -11.80 4.10 -9.36
C ILE A 59 -13.26 3.72 -9.59
N GLU A 60 -13.86 2.95 -8.66
CA GLU A 60 -15.24 2.47 -8.76
C GLU A 60 -16.25 3.62 -8.89
N LYS A 61 -16.06 4.71 -8.14
CA LYS A 61 -16.91 5.90 -8.24
C LYS A 61 -16.61 6.74 -9.49
N SER A 62 -15.36 6.86 -9.90
CA SER A 62 -14.98 7.69 -11.05
C SER A 62 -15.54 7.17 -12.38
N VAL A 63 -15.67 5.84 -12.53
CA VAL A 63 -16.16 5.24 -13.77
C VAL A 63 -17.66 5.44 -13.99
N THR A 64 -18.43 5.77 -12.95
CA THR A 64 -19.86 6.06 -13.05
C THR A 64 -20.16 7.56 -13.17
N MET A 65 -19.15 8.42 -13.03
CA MET A 65 -19.28 9.87 -13.10
C MET A 65 -19.06 10.39 -14.54
N PRO A 66 -19.69 11.52 -14.90
CA PRO A 66 -19.33 12.26 -16.11
C PRO A 66 -17.84 12.68 -16.09
N VAL A 67 -17.19 12.67 -17.25
CA VAL A 67 -15.72 12.87 -17.40
C VAL A 67 -15.20 14.09 -16.63
N SER A 68 -15.87 15.24 -16.74
CA SER A 68 -15.49 16.47 -16.04
C SER A 68 -15.52 16.32 -14.51
N LYS A 69 -16.53 15.63 -13.96
CA LYS A 69 -16.64 15.37 -12.51
C LYS A 69 -15.67 14.29 -12.06
N ALA A 70 -15.46 13.25 -12.87
CA ALA A 70 -14.53 12.17 -12.59
C ALA A 70 -13.08 12.67 -12.46
N GLN A 71 -12.66 13.64 -13.29
CA GLN A 71 -11.34 14.26 -13.20
C GLN A 71 -11.14 15.01 -11.88
N ILE A 72 -12.07 15.92 -11.54
CA ILE A 72 -11.98 16.71 -10.30
C ILE A 72 -12.00 15.79 -9.07
N TYR A 73 -12.88 14.80 -9.05
CA TYR A 73 -12.97 13.83 -7.96
C TYR A 73 -11.68 13.02 -7.80
N SER A 74 -11.11 12.52 -8.91
CA SER A 74 -9.87 11.75 -8.89
C SER A 74 -8.68 12.60 -8.46
N ALA A 75 -8.61 13.86 -8.89
CA ALA A 75 -7.59 14.81 -8.46
C ALA A 75 -7.69 15.10 -6.95
N GLY A 76 -8.89 15.38 -6.45
CA GLY A 76 -9.14 15.59 -5.02
C GLY A 76 -8.74 14.38 -4.18
N GLN A 77 -9.04 13.16 -4.65
CA GLN A 77 -8.62 11.95 -3.94
C GLN A 77 -7.12 11.67 -4.02
N TYR A 78 -6.48 12.07 -5.11
CA TYR A 78 -5.03 12.01 -5.19
C TYR A 78 -4.38 12.96 -4.19
N LEU A 79 -4.89 14.19 -4.07
CA LEU A 79 -4.44 15.15 -3.05
C LEU A 79 -4.66 14.59 -1.64
N LEU A 80 -5.83 14.02 -1.35
CA LEU A 80 -6.10 13.42 -0.03
C LEU A 80 -5.09 12.32 0.31
N ARG A 81 -4.81 11.39 -0.61
CA ARG A 81 -3.77 10.36 -0.41
C ARG A 81 -2.40 10.96 -0.11
N MET A 82 -2.02 12.01 -0.85
CA MET A 82 -0.73 12.67 -0.67
C MET A 82 -0.66 13.39 0.69
N THR A 83 -1.74 14.04 1.12
CA THR A 83 -1.86 14.65 2.45
C THR A 83 -1.78 13.59 3.55
N VAL A 84 -2.53 12.49 3.45
CA VAL A 84 -2.49 11.38 4.42
C VAL A 84 -1.07 10.82 4.53
N THR A 85 -0.41 10.59 3.40
CA THR A 85 0.97 10.07 3.36
C THR A 85 1.95 11.06 3.99
N GLY A 86 1.83 12.36 3.67
CA GLY A 86 2.65 13.42 4.25
C GLY A 86 2.47 13.56 5.76
N VAL A 87 1.23 13.51 6.25
CA VAL A 87 0.93 13.54 7.69
C VAL A 87 1.53 12.33 8.39
N VAL A 88 1.42 11.14 7.82
CA VAL A 88 1.94 9.90 8.40
C VAL A 88 3.47 9.92 8.50
N LEU A 89 4.15 10.44 7.48
CA LEU A 89 5.60 10.65 7.52
C LEU A 89 6.00 11.76 8.52
N PHE A 90 5.23 12.82 8.62
CA PHE A 90 5.49 13.87 9.60
C PHE A 90 5.34 13.36 11.04
N VAL A 91 4.29 12.56 11.30
CA VAL A 91 4.07 11.90 12.59
C VAL A 91 5.19 10.91 12.90
N SER A 92 5.67 10.15 11.91
CA SER A 92 6.76 9.19 12.13
C SER A 92 8.08 9.85 12.50
N VAL A 93 8.35 11.07 12.02
CA VAL A 93 9.54 11.84 12.43
C VAL A 93 9.39 12.42 13.84
N LYS A 94 8.17 12.83 14.22
CA LYS A 94 7.91 13.42 15.54
C LYS A 94 7.73 12.40 16.66
N ALA A 95 7.30 11.19 16.34
CA ALA A 95 7.05 10.15 17.32
C ALA A 95 8.36 9.36 17.60
N PRO A 96 8.98 9.52 18.78
CA PRO A 96 10.24 8.82 19.10
C PRO A 96 10.07 7.30 19.21
N TYR A 97 8.83 6.82 19.33
CA TYR A 97 8.46 5.41 19.38
C TYR A 97 8.17 4.80 17.99
N ILE A 98 8.34 5.57 16.90
CA ILE A 98 8.10 5.11 15.53
C ILE A 98 9.36 5.33 14.70
N HIS A 99 9.87 4.27 14.08
CA HIS A 99 10.98 4.40 13.15
C HIS A 99 10.48 4.80 11.76
N VAL A 100 10.99 5.91 11.21
CA VAL A 100 10.59 6.44 9.90
C VAL A 100 10.81 5.41 8.78
N LEU A 101 11.92 4.66 8.81
CA LEU A 101 12.16 3.62 7.81
C LEU A 101 11.14 2.47 7.88
N GLY A 102 10.70 2.09 9.08
CA GLY A 102 9.64 1.08 9.23
C GLY A 102 8.34 1.55 8.58
N VAL A 103 7.97 2.81 8.82
CA VAL A 103 6.79 3.43 8.19
C VAL A 103 6.92 3.49 6.67
N ALA A 104 8.09 3.85 6.15
CA ALA A 104 8.33 3.89 4.71
C ALA A 104 8.19 2.50 4.05
N ILE A 105 8.75 1.45 4.68
CA ILE A 105 8.63 0.07 4.22
C ILE A 105 7.15 -0.37 4.22
N GLY A 106 6.44 -0.13 5.33
CA GLY A 106 5.02 -0.46 5.44
C GLY A 106 4.15 0.30 4.44
N LEU A 107 4.40 1.59 4.20
CA LEU A 107 3.68 2.41 3.22
C LEU A 107 3.82 1.89 1.78
N LEU A 108 4.95 1.25 1.46
CA LEU A 108 5.22 0.73 0.13
C LEU A 108 4.74 -0.71 -0.07
N SER A 109 4.30 -1.40 0.99
CA SER A 109 3.94 -2.82 0.94
C SER A 109 2.90 -3.16 -0.14
N PRO A 110 1.80 -2.41 -0.35
CA PRO A 110 0.82 -2.77 -1.38
C PRO A 110 1.40 -2.61 -2.79
N LYS A 111 2.29 -1.63 -3.00
CA LYS A 111 2.94 -1.40 -4.30
C LYS A 111 3.86 -2.55 -4.66
N PHE A 112 4.63 -3.05 -3.69
CA PHE A 112 5.49 -4.21 -3.92
C PHE A 112 4.69 -5.47 -4.22
N VAL A 113 3.58 -5.72 -3.51
CA VAL A 113 2.71 -6.87 -3.75
C VAL A 113 2.08 -6.84 -5.15
N ILE A 114 1.65 -5.67 -5.60
CA ILE A 114 1.12 -5.51 -6.95
C ILE A 114 2.21 -5.71 -8.00
N LEU A 115 3.40 -5.12 -7.78
CA LEU A 115 4.53 -5.24 -8.70
C LEU A 115 4.98 -6.70 -8.86
N THR A 116 5.10 -7.44 -7.76
CA THR A 116 5.48 -8.86 -7.80
C THR A 116 4.43 -9.69 -8.51
N LYS A 117 3.14 -9.43 -8.27
CA LYS A 117 2.04 -10.08 -9.01
C LYS A 117 2.14 -9.82 -10.51
N THR A 118 2.29 -8.57 -10.93
CA THR A 118 2.41 -8.22 -12.36
C THR A 118 3.62 -8.89 -12.99
N PHE A 119 4.78 -8.85 -12.33
CA PHE A 119 6.01 -9.45 -12.82
C PHE A 119 5.90 -10.99 -12.96
N LEU A 120 5.25 -11.66 -12.01
CA LEU A 120 4.99 -13.10 -12.07
C LEU A 120 4.06 -13.47 -13.23
N ILE A 121 2.99 -12.70 -13.45
CA ILE A 121 2.06 -12.89 -14.58
C ILE A 121 2.79 -12.71 -15.91
N ASP A 122 3.59 -11.65 -16.05
CA ASP A 122 4.37 -11.41 -17.26
C ASP A 122 5.37 -12.55 -17.54
N LYS A 123 6.01 -13.09 -16.49
CA LYS A 123 6.95 -14.21 -16.62
C LYS A 123 6.26 -15.51 -17.03
N LEU A 124 5.04 -15.76 -16.55
CA LEU A 124 4.21 -16.90 -16.96
C LEU A 124 3.79 -16.77 -18.42
N LYS A 125 3.31 -15.60 -18.83
CA LYS A 125 2.89 -15.34 -20.21
C LYS A 125 4.04 -15.47 -21.21
N ARG A 126 5.28 -15.13 -20.81
CA ARG A 126 6.50 -15.33 -21.61
C ARG A 126 6.92 -16.80 -21.75
N LYS A 127 6.44 -17.70 -20.88
CA LYS A 127 6.76 -19.12 -20.91
C LYS A 127 5.77 -19.94 -21.75
N GLU A 128 4.61 -19.35 -22.04
CA GLU A 128 3.53 -19.94 -22.87
C GLU A 128 3.56 -19.46 -24.33
N ALA A 129 4.43 -18.49 -24.67
CA ALA A 129 4.66 -17.98 -26.02
C ALA A 129 5.98 -18.51 -26.59
#